data_AF-J3NA64-F1
#
_entry.id   AF-J3NA64-F1
#
_cell.length_a   1.000
_cell.length_b   1.000
_cell.length_c   1.000
_cell.angle_alpha   90.00
_cell.angle_beta   90.00
_cell.angle_gamma   90.00
#
_symmetry.space_group_name_H-M   'P 1'
#
loop_
_entity.id
_entity.type
_entity.pdbx_description
1 polymer ?
#
loop_
_entity_poly.entity_id
_entity_poly.type
_entity_poly.pdbx_seq_one_letter_code
_entity_poly.pdbx_strand_id
1 'polypeptide(L)'
;MATILYTLVGSCLNKLQGIITDEAILILGVKDELEELQRRTDLIKSSLTDAEARKMEDSTVEKWLGQLRDVIYDVDDIIDFARFKGSVLLPDHPVSSTRKSNTCTGLSISSCFSNIRTRHEIAVKIRSLNKKIENISKDEVFFKLNRTQTNGKGSAWTPIESSSLVEPNLVGKEVLYACRELVDLVLKHKESKDYKIAIVGTGGVGKTTLAQKIFNDKKLEGRFDKHAWVCVSKEYSRDSLLKQVLRNMGIRYEQDESVPELQRKLRSDITDKSFFLVLDDMWRSEAWIDLLSTPLHAAATGMILVTTRDDTIARVIGVDHTHRVDLMSANVG
;
A
#
# COMPACT_ATOMS: atom_id res chain seq x y z
N MET A 1 4.65 -11.06 14.11
CA MET A 1 4.90 -9.69 13.64
C MET A 1 6.35 -9.47 13.21
N ALA A 2 7.34 -9.87 14.04
CA ALA A 2 8.78 -9.71 13.74
C ALA A 2 9.23 -10.36 12.41
N THR A 3 8.82 -11.60 12.11
CA THR A 3 9.20 -12.31 10.86
C THR A 3 8.72 -11.57 9.60
N ILE A 4 7.47 -11.08 9.59
CA ILE A 4 6.90 -10.31 8.48
C ILE A 4 7.64 -8.97 8.34
N LEU A 5 7.98 -8.34 9.47
CA LEU A 5 8.74 -7.10 9.47
C LEU A 5 10.17 -7.33 8.99
N TYR A 6 10.80 -8.45 9.34
CA TYR A 6 12.13 -8.85 8.89
C TYR A 6 12.17 -9.05 7.36
N THR A 7 11.18 -9.73 6.78
CA THR A 7 11.09 -9.90 5.32
C THR A 7 10.84 -8.55 4.63
N LEU A 8 9.97 -7.70 5.19
CA LEU A 8 9.69 -6.36 4.67
C LEU A 8 10.94 -5.45 4.70
N VAL A 9 11.67 -5.43 5.82
CA VAL A 9 12.94 -4.70 5.96
C VAL A 9 13.97 -5.23 4.97
N GLY A 10 14.07 -6.55 4.80
CA GLY A 10 14.93 -7.16 3.79
C GLY A 10 14.59 -6.73 2.36
N SER A 11 13.31 -6.66 2.02
CA SER A 11 12.84 -6.14 0.73
C SER A 11 13.23 -4.67 0.53
N CYS A 12 13.09 -3.84 1.57
CA CYS A 12 13.46 -2.41 1.50
C CYS A 12 14.97 -2.25 1.27
N LEU A 13 15.81 -3.03 1.94
CA LEU A 13 17.27 -3.01 1.73
C LEU A 13 17.66 -3.36 0.30
N ASN A 14 17.03 -4.40 -0.27
CA ASN A 14 17.28 -4.78 -1.67
C ASN A 14 16.86 -3.66 -2.63
N LYS A 15 15.71 -3.02 -2.39
CA LYS A 15 15.28 -1.86 -3.18
C LYS A 15 16.24 -0.67 -3.02
N LEU A 16 16.69 -0.37 -1.80
CA LEU A 16 17.67 0.69 -1.54
C LEU A 16 19.00 0.41 -2.26
N GLN A 17 19.49 -0.83 -2.24
CA GLN A 17 20.69 -1.22 -2.99
C GLN A 17 20.53 -0.98 -4.49
N GLY A 18 19.37 -1.34 -5.05
CA GLY A 18 19.09 -1.14 -6.47
C GLY A 18 18.90 0.32 -6.86
N ILE A 19 18.34 1.14 -5.98
CA ILE A 19 17.99 2.53 -6.31
C ILE A 19 19.17 3.51 -6.15
N ILE A 20 20.13 3.23 -5.25
CA ILE A 20 21.27 4.13 -4.98
C ILE A 20 22.14 4.37 -6.23
N THR A 21 22.19 3.39 -7.14
CA THR A 21 22.94 3.48 -8.40
C THR A 21 22.06 3.82 -9.61
N ASP A 22 20.75 4.00 -9.41
CA ASP A 22 19.78 4.34 -10.46
C ASP A 22 20.05 5.77 -10.97
N GLU A 23 20.06 5.95 -12.30
CA GLU A 23 20.33 7.24 -12.93
C GLU A 23 19.31 8.30 -12.49
N ALA A 24 18.06 7.88 -12.25
CA ALA A 24 17.00 8.71 -11.68
C ALA A 24 17.40 9.32 -10.32
N ILE A 25 18.14 8.59 -9.48
CA ILE A 25 18.60 9.06 -8.18
C ILE A 25 19.84 9.93 -8.28
N LEU A 26 20.75 9.63 -9.21
CA LEU A 26 21.92 10.48 -9.47
C LEU A 26 21.48 11.89 -9.90
N ILE A 27 20.43 11.98 -10.72
CA ILE A 27 19.83 13.27 -11.09
C ILE A 27 19.18 13.97 -9.89
N LEU A 28 18.69 13.23 -8.89
CA LEU A 28 18.14 13.83 -7.67
C LEU A 28 19.22 14.30 -6.69
N GLY A 29 20.43 13.75 -6.77
CA GLY A 29 21.53 14.12 -5.87
C GLY A 29 21.26 13.81 -4.40
N VAL A 30 20.47 12.77 -4.13
CA VAL A 30 20.11 12.31 -2.76
C VAL A 30 20.78 10.99 -2.39
N LYS A 31 21.88 10.65 -3.09
CA LYS A 31 22.60 9.38 -2.96
C LYS A 31 23.06 9.17 -1.53
N ASP A 32 23.72 10.17 -0.94
CA ASP A 32 24.29 10.08 0.40
C ASP A 32 23.19 9.91 1.47
N GLU A 33 22.05 10.60 1.32
CA GLU A 33 20.91 10.40 2.23
C GLU A 33 20.30 9.00 2.14
N LEU A 34 20.25 8.41 0.93
CA LEU A 34 19.76 7.05 0.70
C LEU A 34 20.74 5.98 1.20
N GLU A 35 22.05 6.21 1.06
CA GLU A 35 23.10 5.35 1.62
C GLU A 35 23.01 5.32 3.16
N GLU A 36 22.80 6.48 3.80
CA GLU A 36 22.57 6.53 5.25
C GLU A 36 21.27 5.82 5.64
N LEU A 37 20.20 5.97 4.84
CA LEU A 37 18.93 5.27 5.07
C LEU A 37 19.08 3.76 4.99
N GLN A 38 19.84 3.29 4.00
CA GLN A 38 20.19 1.89 3.85
C GLN A 38 20.97 1.38 5.07
N ARG A 39 22.03 2.09 5.47
CA ARG A 39 22.86 1.70 6.62
C ARG A 39 22.05 1.58 7.90
N ARG A 40 21.13 2.52 8.17
CA ARG A 40 20.28 2.48 9.36
C ARG A 40 19.21 1.39 9.29
N THR A 41 18.63 1.17 8.11
CA THR A 41 17.66 0.08 7.90
C THR A 41 18.32 -1.29 8.12
N ASP A 42 19.59 -1.45 7.72
CA ASP A 42 20.36 -2.68 7.89
C ASP A 42 20.66 -2.93 9.38
N LEU A 43 21.05 -1.89 10.11
CA LEU A 43 21.25 -1.96 11.56
C LEU A 43 19.99 -2.48 12.29
N ILE A 44 18.81 -2.00 11.90
CA ILE A 44 17.56 -2.48 12.48
C ILE A 44 17.26 -3.94 12.09
N LYS A 45 17.58 -4.35 10.86
CA LYS A 45 17.41 -5.74 10.42
C LYS A 45 18.20 -6.71 11.30
N SER A 46 19.44 -6.36 11.65
CA SER A 46 20.24 -7.15 12.59
C SER A 46 19.54 -7.28 13.94
N SER A 47 18.98 -6.20 14.48
CA SER A 47 18.27 -6.22 15.77
C SER A 47 16.94 -6.97 15.74
N LEU A 48 16.25 -7.00 14.59
CA LEU A 48 15.07 -7.85 14.39
C LEU A 48 15.42 -9.35 14.44
N THR A 49 16.58 -9.71 13.91
CA THR A 49 17.09 -11.10 13.97
C THR A 49 17.29 -11.52 15.42
N ASP A 50 17.84 -10.62 16.24
CA ASP A 50 18.04 -10.84 17.68
C ASP A 50 16.72 -10.88 18.47
N ALA A 51 15.72 -10.09 18.09
CA ALA A 51 14.40 -10.09 18.72
C ALA A 51 13.61 -11.38 18.39
N GLU A 52 13.68 -11.86 17.15
CA GLU A 52 13.03 -13.08 16.69
C GLU A 52 13.63 -14.34 17.34
N ALA A 53 14.97 -14.38 17.47
CA ALA A 53 15.67 -15.46 18.17
C ALA A 53 15.23 -15.61 19.65
N ARG A 54 14.66 -14.56 20.25
CA ARG A 54 14.33 -14.51 21.68
C ARG A 54 12.85 -14.75 22.00
N LYS A 55 11.95 -14.90 21.01
CA LYS A 55 10.49 -15.10 21.19
C LYS A 55 9.90 -14.24 22.33
N MET A 56 10.26 -12.94 22.37
CA MET A 56 9.85 -12.06 23.46
C MET A 56 8.39 -11.61 23.29
N GLU A 57 7.49 -12.12 24.13
CA GLU A 57 6.11 -11.65 24.30
C GLU A 57 6.08 -10.50 25.34
N ASP A 58 6.57 -9.33 24.96
CA ASP A 58 6.43 -8.10 25.75
C ASP A 58 5.64 -7.08 24.94
N SER A 59 4.56 -6.55 25.51
CA SER A 59 3.75 -5.45 24.93
C SER A 59 4.58 -4.24 24.50
N THR A 60 5.74 -4.03 25.12
CA THR A 60 6.71 -2.98 24.77
C THR A 60 7.44 -3.30 23.46
N VAL A 61 7.75 -4.59 23.21
CA VAL A 61 8.31 -5.08 21.95
C VAL A 61 7.29 -5.00 20.83
N GLU A 62 6.02 -5.31 21.09
CA GLU A 62 4.96 -5.15 20.09
C GLU A 62 4.75 -3.69 19.68
N LYS A 63 4.78 -2.75 20.64
CA LYS A 63 4.71 -1.31 20.35
C LYS A 63 5.91 -0.84 19.53
N TRP A 64 7.12 -1.29 19.87
CA TRP A 64 8.34 -0.99 19.12
C TRP A 64 8.29 -1.56 17.69
N LEU A 65 7.85 -2.82 17.53
CA LEU A 65 7.64 -3.44 16.23
C LEU A 65 6.59 -2.70 15.39
N GLY A 66 5.52 -2.19 16.01
CA GLY A 66 4.52 -1.36 15.36
C GLY A 66 5.09 -0.04 14.83
N GLN A 67 5.82 0.71 15.67
CA GLN A 67 6.49 1.94 15.24
C GLN A 67 7.50 1.70 14.12
N LEU A 68 8.25 0.61 14.22
CA LEU A 68 9.19 0.23 13.18
C LEU A 68 8.48 -0.13 11.88
N ARG A 69 7.36 -0.86 11.95
CA ARG A 69 6.54 -1.20 10.78
C ARG A 69 6.12 0.04 10.02
N ASP A 70 5.61 1.05 10.73
CA ASP A 70 5.15 2.29 10.10
C ASP A 70 6.31 3.04 9.42
N VAL A 71 7.47 3.09 10.06
CA VAL A 71 8.66 3.73 9.47
C VAL A 71 9.19 2.95 8.27
N ILE A 72 9.14 1.62 8.28
CA ILE A 72 9.57 0.80 7.14
C ILE A 72 8.62 0.94 5.95
N TYR A 73 7.32 1.13 6.18
CA TYR A 73 6.41 1.52 5.11
C TYR A 73 6.74 2.90 4.54
N ASP A 74 7.04 3.88 5.38
CA ASP A 74 7.50 5.20 4.91
C ASP A 74 8.83 5.09 4.10
N VAL A 75 9.71 4.14 4.45
CA VAL A 75 10.95 3.85 3.69
C VAL A 75 10.63 3.28 2.31
N ASP A 76 9.72 2.32 2.22
CA ASP A 76 9.30 1.77 0.92
C ASP A 76 8.65 2.86 0.05
N ASP A 77 7.86 3.74 0.67
CA ASP A 77 7.20 4.87 0.01
C ASP A 77 8.20 5.91 -0.53
N ILE A 78 9.25 6.25 0.24
CA ILE A 78 10.23 7.25 -0.22
C ILE A 78 11.10 6.72 -1.35
N ILE A 79 11.36 5.42 -1.39
CA ILE A 79 12.09 4.76 -2.49
C ILE A 79 11.29 4.89 -3.78
N ASP A 80 10.02 4.47 -3.76
CA ASP A 80 9.15 4.53 -4.93
C ASP A 80 8.94 6.00 -5.38
N PHE A 81 8.78 6.93 -4.42
CA PHE A 81 8.63 8.36 -4.70
C PHE A 81 9.88 8.98 -5.31
N ALA A 82 11.07 8.67 -4.78
CA ALA A 82 12.33 9.15 -5.31
C ALA A 82 12.58 8.61 -6.72
N ARG A 83 12.27 7.33 -6.98
CA ARG A 83 12.36 6.75 -8.32
C ARG A 83 11.46 7.46 -9.31
N PHE A 84 10.18 7.64 -8.95
CA PHE A 84 9.21 8.32 -9.81
C PHE A 84 9.66 9.74 -10.14
N LYS A 85 9.98 10.54 -9.12
CA LYS A 85 10.41 11.93 -9.31
C LYS A 85 11.73 12.05 -10.06
N GLY A 86 12.68 11.15 -9.81
CA GLY A 86 13.93 11.09 -10.55
C GLY A 86 13.72 10.74 -12.02
N SER A 87 12.81 9.82 -12.31
CA SER A 87 12.52 9.42 -13.69
C SER A 87 11.95 10.58 -14.52
N VAL A 88 11.05 11.40 -13.94
CA VAL A 88 10.48 12.59 -14.61
C VAL A 88 11.54 13.62 -15.01
N LEU A 89 12.73 13.58 -14.40
CA LEU A 89 13.84 14.48 -14.68
C LEU A 89 14.84 13.93 -15.71
N LEU A 90 14.68 12.68 -16.15
CA LEU A 90 15.52 12.08 -17.19
C LEU A 90 15.15 12.63 -18.58
N PRO A 91 16.13 12.87 -19.49
CA PRO A 91 15.90 13.43 -20.82
C PRO A 91 14.97 12.58 -21.73
N ASP A 92 14.90 11.27 -21.49
CA ASP A 92 14.26 10.31 -22.39
C ASP A 92 12.80 9.97 -22.05
N HIS A 93 12.15 10.68 -21.12
CA HIS A 93 10.72 10.46 -20.87
C HIS A 93 9.89 11.00 -22.04
N PRO A 94 9.14 10.16 -22.77
CA PRO A 94 8.27 10.64 -23.84
C PRO A 94 7.04 11.29 -23.20
N VAL A 95 7.18 12.55 -22.80
CA VAL A 95 6.03 13.39 -22.51
C VAL A 95 5.35 13.65 -23.85
N SER A 96 4.23 12.96 -24.07
CA SER A 96 3.30 13.26 -25.17
C SER A 96 2.87 14.72 -25.08
N SER A 97 3.63 15.59 -25.73
CA SER A 97 3.32 16.99 -25.95
C SER A 97 3.45 17.27 -27.44
N THR A 98 2.32 17.15 -28.13
CA THR A 98 2.09 17.84 -29.39
C THR A 98 2.33 19.33 -29.18
N ARG A 99 3.43 19.86 -29.74
CA ARG A 99 3.48 21.09 -30.54
C ARG A 99 4.92 21.33 -31.02
N LYS A 100 5.09 21.31 -32.34
CA LYS A 100 6.23 21.90 -33.03
C LYS A 100 6.25 23.41 -32.78
N SER A 101 7.40 23.96 -32.40
CA SER A 101 7.75 25.35 -32.68
C SER A 101 9.26 25.53 -32.48
N ASN A 102 9.97 25.78 -33.58
CA ASN A 102 11.35 26.22 -33.60
C ASN A 102 11.47 27.61 -32.97
N THR A 103 12.31 27.76 -31.94
CA THR A 103 13.17 28.94 -31.71
C THR A 103 14.09 28.66 -30.52
N CYS A 104 15.39 28.50 -30.77
CA CYS A 104 16.42 28.55 -29.74
C CYS A 104 16.66 30.00 -29.34
N THR A 105 16.16 30.42 -28.17
CA THR A 105 16.62 31.64 -27.49
C THR A 105 16.48 31.48 -25.97
N GLY A 106 17.62 31.53 -25.28
CA GLY A 106 17.69 31.73 -23.84
C GLY A 106 17.87 30.45 -23.02
N LEU A 107 19.01 30.34 -22.34
CA LEU A 107 19.22 29.40 -21.24
C LEU A 107 18.16 29.69 -20.16
N SER A 108 17.06 28.95 -20.16
CA SER A 108 16.03 29.04 -19.13
C SER A 108 16.58 28.46 -17.83
N ILE A 109 17.11 29.34 -16.97
CA ILE A 109 17.55 29.02 -15.60
C ILE A 109 16.35 28.53 -14.74
N SER A 110 15.11 28.73 -15.20
CA SER A 110 13.88 28.31 -14.51
C SER A 110 13.68 26.80 -14.39
N SER A 111 14.21 25.99 -15.32
CA SER A 111 14.13 24.52 -15.24
C SER A 111 15.09 23.91 -14.21
N CYS A 112 16.17 24.62 -13.87
CA CYS A 112 17.11 24.20 -12.83
C CYS A 112 16.54 24.38 -11.41
N PHE A 113 15.69 25.40 -11.19
CA PHE A 113 15.10 25.69 -9.88
C PHE A 113 13.89 24.82 -9.54
N SER A 114 13.11 24.33 -10.52
CA SER A 114 12.09 23.30 -10.24
C SER A 114 12.72 22.01 -9.75
N ASN A 115 13.88 21.67 -10.31
CA ASN A 115 14.63 20.46 -9.96
C ASN A 115 15.23 20.59 -8.55
N ILE A 116 15.77 21.76 -8.16
CA ILE A 116 16.32 21.97 -6.81
C ILE A 116 15.26 21.79 -5.72
N ARG A 117 14.01 22.23 -5.96
CA ARG A 117 12.91 22.11 -4.99
C ARG A 117 12.50 20.65 -4.80
N THR A 118 12.36 19.89 -5.89
CA THR A 118 12.04 18.46 -5.83
C THR A 118 13.16 17.65 -5.17
N ARG A 119 14.42 17.95 -5.51
CA ARG A 119 15.60 17.37 -4.84
C ARG A 119 15.58 17.64 -3.34
N HIS A 120 15.38 18.90 -2.96
CA HIS A 120 15.33 19.32 -1.57
C HIS A 120 14.18 18.65 -0.80
N GLU A 121 12.98 18.57 -1.38
CA GLU A 121 11.83 17.90 -0.76
C GLU A 121 12.12 16.42 -0.48
N ILE A 122 12.69 15.70 -1.45
CA ILE A 122 13.04 14.29 -1.32
C ILE A 122 14.15 14.11 -0.28
N ALA A 123 15.21 14.92 -0.34
CA ALA A 123 16.30 14.89 0.63
C ALA A 123 15.80 15.12 2.06
N VAL A 124 14.90 16.09 2.28
CA VAL A 124 14.31 16.37 3.59
C VAL A 124 13.48 15.20 4.09
N LYS A 125 12.67 14.56 3.23
CA LYS A 125 11.91 13.35 3.60
C LYS A 125 12.82 12.19 3.97
N ILE A 126 13.88 11.93 3.19
CA ILE A 126 14.86 10.88 3.51
C ILE A 126 15.58 11.18 4.82
N ARG A 127 16.01 12.43 5.07
CA ARG A 127 16.63 12.84 6.34
C ARG A 127 15.67 12.68 7.53
N SER A 128 14.39 13.01 7.34
CA SER A 128 13.35 12.79 8.35
C SER A 128 13.23 11.32 8.70
N LEU A 129 13.21 10.44 7.70
CA LEU A 129 13.15 8.99 7.90
C LEU A 129 14.39 8.44 8.61
N ASN A 130 15.57 8.89 8.19
CA ASN A 130 16.82 8.61 8.89
C ASN A 130 16.68 8.96 10.39
N LYS A 131 16.16 10.14 10.72
CA LYS A 131 15.96 10.58 12.10
C LYS A 131 14.92 9.74 12.86
N LYS A 132 13.82 9.34 12.21
CA LYS A 132 12.81 8.44 12.81
C LYS A 132 13.44 7.08 13.16
N ILE A 133 14.17 6.49 12.22
CA ILE A 133 14.88 5.21 12.42
C ILE A 133 15.91 5.32 13.54
N GLU A 134 16.66 6.43 13.60
CA GLU A 134 17.61 6.68 14.68
C GLU A 134 16.94 6.82 16.04
N ASN A 135 15.80 7.52 16.13
CA ASN A 135 15.04 7.61 17.37
C ASN A 135 14.54 6.24 17.83
N ILE A 136 14.04 5.40 16.90
CA ILE A 136 13.61 4.03 17.19
C ILE A 136 14.79 3.16 17.66
N SER A 137 15.99 3.38 17.11
CA SER A 137 17.23 2.70 17.52
C SER A 137 17.79 3.17 18.86
N LYS A 138 17.34 4.34 19.35
CA LYS A 138 17.74 4.90 20.66
C LYS A 138 16.74 4.60 21.78
N ASP A 139 15.62 3.95 21.46
CA ASP A 139 14.60 3.60 22.44
C ASP A 139 15.14 2.55 23.43
N GLU A 140 14.68 2.60 24.69
CA GLU A 140 15.14 1.75 25.80
C GLU A 140 14.97 0.25 25.50
N VAL A 141 14.01 -0.09 24.63
CA VAL A 141 13.76 -1.45 24.11
C VAL A 141 14.96 -1.95 23.29
N PHE A 142 15.58 -1.10 22.47
CA PHE A 142 16.78 -1.44 21.70
C PHE A 142 17.98 -1.71 22.63
N PHE A 143 18.08 -0.95 23.72
CA PHE A 143 19.09 -1.17 24.76
C PHE A 143 18.83 -2.43 25.61
N LYS A 144 17.56 -2.77 25.89
CA LYS A 144 17.17 -4.03 26.55
C LYS A 144 17.41 -5.26 25.67
N LEU A 145 17.22 -5.14 24.35
CA LEU A 145 17.58 -6.20 23.38
C LEU A 145 19.10 -6.49 23.39
N ASN A 146 19.94 -5.52 23.75
CA ASN A 146 21.41 -5.70 23.76
C ASN A 146 22.02 -6.09 25.12
N ARG A 147 21.23 -6.21 26.20
CA ARG A 147 21.79 -6.54 27.52
C ARG A 147 20.96 -7.56 28.30
N THR A 148 21.63 -8.66 28.63
CA THR A 148 21.41 -9.58 29.76
C THR A 148 20.53 -10.81 29.57
N GLN A 149 21.10 -11.92 30.04
CA GLN A 149 20.64 -13.30 30.06
C GLN A 149 19.43 -13.53 30.98
N THR A 150 18.79 -14.67 30.75
CA THR A 150 17.93 -15.49 31.64
C THR A 150 16.40 -15.39 31.48
N ASN A 151 15.86 -16.56 31.09
CA ASN A 151 14.58 -17.19 31.45
C ASN A 151 13.24 -16.59 30.96
N GLY A 152 12.68 -17.24 29.92
CA GLY A 152 11.71 -18.31 30.15
C GLY A 152 10.21 -18.02 29.98
N LYS A 153 9.62 -18.83 29.08
CA LYS A 153 8.21 -19.26 28.91
C LYS A 153 7.26 -18.34 28.13
N GLY A 154 6.69 -18.92 27.07
CA GLY A 154 5.81 -18.27 26.12
C GLY A 154 4.32 -18.46 26.39
N SER A 155 3.52 -17.98 25.44
CA SER A 155 2.09 -18.27 25.38
C SER A 155 1.54 -18.13 23.95
N ALA A 156 0.24 -18.33 23.82
CA ALA A 156 -0.43 -18.74 22.59
C ALA A 156 -0.78 -17.57 21.66
N TRP A 157 -0.70 -17.84 20.36
CA TRP A 157 -1.17 -16.93 19.30
C TRP A 157 -2.66 -16.63 19.44
N THR A 158 -2.99 -15.35 19.54
CA THR A 158 -4.35 -14.84 19.34
C THR A 158 -4.43 -14.15 17.97
N PRO A 159 -5.48 -14.38 17.16
CA PRO A 159 -5.68 -13.67 15.90
C PRO A 159 -5.96 -12.19 16.16
N ILE A 160 -5.21 -11.31 15.49
CA ILE A 160 -5.48 -9.87 15.46
C ILE A 160 -6.83 -9.67 14.76
N GLU A 161 -7.83 -9.27 15.53
CA GLU A 161 -9.07 -8.72 15.01
C GLU A 161 -8.76 -7.41 14.28
N SER A 162 -9.30 -7.26 13.07
CA SER A 162 -9.31 -5.97 12.38
C SER A 162 -10.14 -5.02 13.23
N SER A 163 -9.47 -4.11 13.95
CA SER A 163 -10.09 -3.07 14.76
C SER A 163 -11.17 -2.33 13.98
N SER A 164 -12.24 -1.96 14.67
CA SER A 164 -13.32 -1.13 14.15
C SER A 164 -12.79 0.04 13.33
N LEU A 165 -13.30 0.15 12.10
CA LEU A 165 -12.91 1.17 11.14
C LEU A 165 -13.35 2.55 11.66
N VAL A 166 -12.42 3.30 12.24
CA VAL A 166 -12.63 4.73 12.55
C VAL A 166 -12.70 5.48 11.23
N GLU A 167 -13.76 6.25 11.00
CA GLU A 167 -13.85 7.12 9.82
C GLU A 167 -12.66 8.11 9.80
N PRO A 168 -11.79 8.07 8.77
CA PRO A 168 -10.68 9.01 8.70
C PRO A 168 -11.19 10.43 8.43
N ASN A 169 -10.63 11.44 9.11
CA ASN A 169 -10.90 12.84 8.78
C ASN A 169 -10.21 13.18 7.45
N LEU A 170 -10.99 13.29 6.37
CA LEU A 170 -10.49 13.71 5.07
C LEU A 170 -10.23 15.22 5.08
N VAL A 171 -9.00 15.61 4.78
CA VAL A 171 -8.62 17.00 4.49
C VAL A 171 -8.37 17.12 2.98
N GLY A 172 -8.90 18.20 2.37
CA GLY A 172 -8.76 18.47 0.92
C GLY A 172 -10.09 18.42 0.16
N LYS A 173 -10.42 19.50 -0.56
CA LYS A 173 -11.66 19.61 -1.35
C LYS A 173 -11.65 18.63 -2.54
N GLU A 174 -10.47 18.38 -3.10
CA GLU A 174 -10.25 17.46 -4.21
C GLU A 174 -10.59 16.02 -3.81
N VAL A 175 -10.17 15.57 -2.61
CA VAL A 175 -10.43 14.19 -2.15
C VAL A 175 -11.92 13.99 -1.85
N LEU A 176 -12.59 15.00 -1.29
CA LEU A 176 -14.05 14.95 -1.09
C LEU A 176 -14.82 14.91 -2.42
N TYR A 177 -14.36 15.65 -3.42
CA TYR A 177 -14.94 15.63 -4.76
C TYR A 177 -14.74 14.26 -5.44
N ALA A 178 -13.50 13.75 -5.43
CA ALA A 178 -13.17 12.42 -5.93
C ALA A 178 -13.99 11.31 -5.27
N CYS A 179 -14.17 11.38 -3.95
CA CYS A 179 -15.00 10.43 -3.21
C CYS A 179 -16.45 10.45 -3.72
N ARG A 180 -17.04 11.62 -3.91
CA ARG A 180 -18.41 11.75 -4.42
C ARG A 180 -18.53 11.20 -5.84
N GLU A 181 -17.61 11.56 -6.73
CA GLU A 181 -17.61 11.06 -8.10
C GLU A 181 -17.50 9.54 -8.16
N LEU A 182 -16.62 8.94 -7.37
CA LEU A 182 -16.44 7.50 -7.35
C LEU A 182 -17.63 6.76 -6.73
N VAL A 183 -18.26 7.32 -5.69
CA VAL A 183 -19.53 6.77 -5.15
C VAL A 183 -20.64 6.84 -6.19
N ASP A 184 -20.77 7.97 -6.90
CA ASP A 184 -21.78 8.11 -7.95
C ASP A 184 -21.49 7.17 -9.13
N LEU A 185 -20.22 6.90 -9.43
CA LEU A 185 -19.81 5.89 -10.42
C LEU A 185 -20.18 4.47 -9.98
N VAL A 186 -19.96 4.12 -8.71
CA VAL A 186 -20.37 2.82 -8.14
C VAL A 186 -21.88 2.64 -8.27
N LEU A 187 -22.67 3.66 -7.94
CA LEU A 187 -24.13 3.61 -8.05
C LEU A 187 -24.60 3.50 -9.51
N LYS A 188 -23.97 4.25 -10.42
CA LYS A 188 -24.28 4.23 -11.85
C LYS A 188 -24.08 2.84 -12.47
N HIS A 189 -23.05 2.13 -12.04
CA HIS A 189 -22.66 0.84 -12.61
C HIS A 189 -23.05 -0.36 -11.75
N LYS A 190 -23.81 -0.16 -10.66
CA LYS A 190 -24.23 -1.21 -9.74
C LYS A 190 -24.86 -2.43 -10.42
N GLU A 191 -25.65 -2.21 -11.46
CA GLU A 191 -26.35 -3.28 -12.18
C GLU A 191 -25.47 -3.96 -13.26
N SER A 192 -24.18 -3.63 -13.32
CA SER A 192 -23.22 -4.26 -14.24
C SER A 192 -22.78 -5.61 -13.71
N LYS A 193 -22.46 -6.52 -14.63
CA LYS A 193 -22.02 -7.88 -14.29
C LYS A 193 -20.75 -7.89 -13.42
N ASP A 194 -19.74 -7.10 -13.79
CA ASP A 194 -18.42 -7.11 -13.16
C ASP A 194 -17.64 -5.80 -13.35
N TYR A 195 -18.23 -4.67 -12.96
CA TYR A 195 -17.60 -3.35 -13.14
C TYR A 195 -16.49 -3.09 -12.11
N LYS A 196 -15.32 -2.71 -12.60
CA LYS A 196 -14.08 -2.57 -11.82
C LYS A 196 -13.56 -1.15 -11.83
N ILE A 197 -13.23 -0.63 -10.65
CA ILE A 197 -12.60 0.67 -10.44
C ILE A 197 -11.23 0.44 -9.81
N ALA A 198 -10.18 1.08 -10.32
CA ALA A 198 -8.88 1.15 -9.65
C ALA A 198 -8.62 2.56 -9.11
N ILE A 199 -8.14 2.64 -7.86
CA ILE A 199 -7.51 3.82 -7.29
C ILE A 199 -6.01 3.58 -7.29
N VAL A 200 -5.28 4.33 -8.12
CA VAL A 200 -3.84 4.15 -8.35
C VAL A 200 -3.06 5.38 -7.90
N GLY A 201 -1.85 5.18 -7.41
CA GLY A 201 -1.00 6.27 -6.92
C GLY A 201 0.12 5.77 -6.01
N THR A 202 1.09 6.63 -5.75
CA THR A 202 2.29 6.28 -4.96
C THR A 202 1.95 5.89 -3.51
N GLY A 203 2.91 5.32 -2.79
CA GLY A 203 2.79 5.09 -1.34
C GLY A 203 2.38 6.36 -0.58
N GLY A 204 1.65 6.19 0.52
CA GLY A 204 1.26 7.28 1.42
C GLY A 204 0.29 8.34 0.86
N VAL A 205 -0.15 8.23 -0.40
CA VAL A 205 -0.95 9.28 -1.06
C VAL A 205 -2.44 9.31 -0.66
N GLY A 206 -2.88 8.36 0.17
CA GLY A 206 -4.27 8.32 0.68
C GLY A 206 -5.26 7.46 -0.13
N LYS A 207 -4.79 6.53 -0.98
CA LYS A 207 -5.67 5.61 -1.73
C LYS A 207 -6.60 4.80 -0.83
N THR A 208 -6.03 4.15 0.19
CA THR A 208 -6.77 3.38 1.20
C THR A 208 -7.77 4.27 1.94
N THR A 209 -7.39 5.52 2.25
CA THR A 209 -8.29 6.49 2.89
C THR A 209 -9.47 6.86 1.99
N LEU A 210 -9.24 7.11 0.70
CA LEU A 210 -10.29 7.37 -0.29
C LEU A 210 -11.20 6.15 -0.46
N ALA A 211 -10.63 4.96 -0.61
CA ALA A 211 -11.39 3.72 -0.70
C ALA A 211 -12.23 3.47 0.56
N GLN A 212 -11.69 3.71 1.76
CA GLN A 212 -12.42 3.60 3.03
C GLN A 212 -13.61 4.57 3.08
N LYS A 213 -13.46 5.79 2.55
CA LYS A 213 -14.58 6.74 2.48
C LYS A 213 -15.66 6.30 1.51
N ILE A 214 -15.29 5.77 0.35
CA ILE A 214 -16.24 5.20 -0.61
C ILE A 214 -16.97 4.02 0.02
N PHE A 215 -16.24 3.09 0.62
CA PHE A 215 -16.79 1.87 1.24
C PHE A 215 -17.77 2.16 2.37
N ASN A 216 -17.52 3.21 3.16
CA ASN A 216 -18.40 3.59 4.26
C ASN A 216 -19.39 4.70 3.87
N ASP A 217 -19.53 5.04 2.59
CA ASP A 217 -20.46 6.10 2.17
C ASP A 217 -21.91 5.63 2.36
N LYS A 218 -22.70 6.45 3.06
CA LYS A 218 -24.11 6.16 3.39
C LYS A 218 -24.99 5.92 2.16
N LYS A 219 -24.62 6.43 0.98
CA LYS A 219 -25.37 6.15 -0.26
C LYS A 219 -25.28 4.69 -0.70
N LEU A 220 -24.20 3.99 -0.33
CA LEU A 220 -23.96 2.58 -0.65
C LEU A 220 -24.57 1.61 0.38
N GLU A 221 -24.97 2.12 1.54
CA GLU A 221 -25.59 1.31 2.60
C GLU A 221 -26.87 0.63 2.09
N GLY A 222 -26.95 -0.70 2.28
CA GLY A 222 -28.07 -1.52 1.83
C GLY A 222 -28.24 -1.61 0.31
N ARG A 223 -27.26 -1.16 -0.49
CA ARG A 223 -27.33 -1.27 -1.95
C ARG A 223 -26.93 -2.65 -2.46
N PHE A 224 -26.01 -3.34 -1.81
CA PHE A 224 -25.51 -4.64 -2.25
C PHE A 224 -25.89 -5.72 -1.25
N ASP A 225 -26.19 -6.92 -1.73
CA ASP A 225 -26.48 -8.08 -0.86
C ASP A 225 -25.25 -8.50 -0.05
N LYS A 226 -24.06 -8.30 -0.64
CA LYS A 226 -22.76 -8.59 -0.04
C LYS A 226 -21.85 -7.37 -0.12
N HIS A 227 -21.15 -7.09 0.96
CA HIS A 227 -20.31 -5.91 1.09
C HIS A 227 -19.05 -6.28 1.87
N ALA A 228 -17.89 -6.28 1.21
CA ALA A 228 -16.67 -6.80 1.81
C ALA A 228 -15.44 -5.95 1.45
N TRP A 229 -14.53 -5.83 2.43
CA TRP A 229 -13.23 -5.21 2.26
C TRP A 229 -12.15 -6.20 2.62
N VAL A 230 -11.13 -6.36 1.77
CA VAL A 230 -9.99 -7.23 2.05
C VAL A 230 -8.70 -6.53 1.67
N CYS A 231 -7.71 -6.56 2.57
CA CYS A 231 -6.35 -6.09 2.27
C CYS A 231 -5.53 -7.27 1.74
N VAL A 232 -4.89 -7.08 0.58
CA VAL A 232 -4.09 -8.11 -0.08
C VAL A 232 -2.63 -7.88 0.25
N SER A 233 -2.11 -8.59 1.25
CA SER A 233 -0.68 -8.51 1.59
C SER A 233 0.21 -8.90 0.40
N LYS A 234 1.40 -8.30 0.32
CA LYS A 234 2.41 -8.58 -0.72
C LYS A 234 2.71 -10.08 -0.89
N GLU A 235 2.76 -10.77 0.24
CA GLU A 235 2.77 -12.24 0.31
C GLU A 235 1.44 -12.66 0.96
N TYR A 236 0.61 -13.39 0.22
CA TYR A 236 -0.65 -13.91 0.74
C TYR A 236 -0.76 -15.41 0.46
N SER A 237 -1.39 -16.13 1.38
CA SER A 237 -1.84 -17.49 1.11
C SER A 237 -3.22 -17.46 0.44
N ARG A 238 -3.40 -18.29 -0.59
CA ARG A 238 -4.66 -18.39 -1.35
C ARG A 238 -5.84 -18.78 -0.45
N ASP A 239 -5.64 -19.71 0.49
CA ASP A 239 -6.68 -20.13 1.42
C ASP A 239 -7.04 -19.00 2.41
N SER A 240 -6.03 -18.33 2.97
CA SER A 240 -6.22 -17.23 3.92
C SER A 240 -6.99 -16.08 3.28
N LEU A 241 -6.65 -15.71 2.04
CA LEU A 241 -7.34 -14.65 1.31
C LEU A 241 -8.82 -15.00 1.05
N LEU A 242 -9.11 -16.21 0.60
CA LEU A 242 -10.50 -16.67 0.41
C LEU A 242 -11.28 -16.70 1.72
N LYS A 243 -10.68 -17.20 2.80
CA LYS A 243 -11.28 -17.22 4.14
C LYS A 243 -11.62 -15.81 4.62
N GLN A 244 -10.77 -14.82 4.35
CA GLN A 244 -11.06 -13.41 4.66
C GLN A 244 -12.24 -12.87 3.84
N VAL A 245 -12.28 -13.14 2.53
CA VAL A 245 -13.41 -12.74 1.67
C VAL A 245 -14.72 -13.35 2.17
N LEU A 246 -14.74 -14.67 2.41
CA LEU A 246 -15.91 -15.39 2.92
C LEU A 246 -16.39 -14.81 4.24
N ARG A 247 -15.48 -14.62 5.20
CA ARG A 247 -15.79 -14.01 6.51
C ARG A 247 -16.45 -12.65 6.36
N ASN A 248 -15.86 -11.78 5.54
CA ASN A 248 -16.30 -10.40 5.39
C ASN A 248 -17.60 -10.29 4.56
N MET A 249 -17.94 -11.33 3.78
CA MET A 249 -19.24 -11.50 3.12
C MET A 249 -20.28 -12.24 3.99
N GLY A 250 -19.94 -12.59 5.25
CA GLY A 250 -20.83 -13.32 6.14
C GLY A 250 -21.08 -14.78 5.75
N ILE A 251 -20.15 -15.38 5.00
CA ILE A 251 -20.23 -16.77 4.52
C ILE A 251 -19.46 -17.67 5.47
N ARG A 252 -20.11 -18.74 5.96
CA ARG A 252 -19.50 -19.70 6.89
C ARG A 252 -18.53 -20.63 6.17
N TYR A 253 -17.37 -20.87 6.79
CA TYR A 253 -16.35 -21.80 6.33
C TYR A 253 -15.70 -22.53 7.52
N GLU A 254 -15.02 -23.64 7.23
CA GLU A 254 -14.27 -24.45 8.19
C GLU A 254 -12.76 -24.29 7.95
N GLN A 255 -11.95 -24.49 8.99
CA GLN A 255 -10.52 -24.12 8.94
C GLN A 255 -9.68 -25.02 8.04
N ASP A 256 -10.08 -26.27 7.89
CA ASP A 256 -9.43 -27.33 7.12
C ASP A 256 -9.89 -27.41 5.66
N GLU A 257 -10.82 -26.53 5.23
CA GLU A 257 -11.28 -26.50 3.85
C GLU A 257 -10.18 -26.07 2.87
N SER A 258 -10.10 -26.82 1.78
CA SER A 258 -9.20 -26.56 0.66
C SER A 258 -9.63 -25.35 -0.17
N VAL A 259 -8.69 -24.78 -0.94
CA VAL A 259 -8.99 -23.64 -1.85
C VAL A 259 -10.18 -23.91 -2.78
N PRO A 260 -10.31 -25.08 -3.44
CA PRO A 260 -11.48 -25.37 -4.28
C PRO A 260 -12.81 -25.46 -3.51
N GLU A 261 -12.79 -25.90 -2.26
CA GLU A 261 -13.99 -25.92 -1.39
C GLU A 261 -14.43 -24.50 -1.05
N LEU A 262 -13.48 -23.66 -0.64
CA LEU A 262 -13.73 -22.25 -0.35
C LEU A 262 -14.25 -21.49 -1.59
N GLN A 263 -13.69 -21.75 -2.78
CA GLN A 263 -14.18 -21.15 -4.04
C GLN A 263 -15.60 -21.63 -4.39
N ARG A 264 -15.92 -22.91 -4.17
CA ARG A 264 -17.29 -23.44 -4.36
C ARG A 264 -18.28 -22.79 -3.42
N LYS A 265 -17.91 -22.59 -2.15
CA LYS A 265 -18.74 -21.88 -1.16
C LYS A 265 -18.99 -20.43 -1.56
N LEU A 266 -17.93 -19.72 -1.97
CA LEU A 266 -18.06 -18.34 -2.44
C LEU A 266 -19.00 -18.25 -3.65
N ARG A 267 -18.79 -19.12 -4.65
CA ARG A 267 -19.62 -19.19 -5.85
C ARG A 267 -21.09 -19.48 -5.51
N SER A 268 -21.33 -20.49 -4.68
CA SER A 268 -22.68 -20.91 -4.30
C SER A 268 -23.42 -19.81 -3.55
N ASP A 269 -22.75 -19.11 -2.63
CA ASP A 269 -23.41 -18.04 -1.87
C ASP A 269 -23.64 -16.79 -2.71
N ILE A 270 -22.73 -16.44 -3.62
CA ILE A 270 -22.83 -15.21 -4.41
C ILE A 270 -23.79 -15.34 -5.61
N THR A 271 -24.18 -16.55 -6.00
CA THR A 271 -25.08 -16.80 -7.13
C THR A 271 -26.38 -16.00 -6.98
N ASP A 272 -26.76 -15.30 -8.03
CA ASP A 272 -27.95 -14.41 -8.11
C ASP A 272 -27.96 -13.22 -7.13
N LYS A 273 -26.83 -12.94 -6.46
CA LYS A 273 -26.67 -11.79 -5.55
C LYS A 273 -25.84 -10.68 -6.19
N SER A 274 -26.00 -9.48 -5.66
CA SER A 274 -25.14 -8.32 -5.92
C SER A 274 -24.04 -8.22 -4.87
N PHE A 275 -22.85 -7.77 -5.26
CA PHE A 275 -21.76 -7.52 -4.31
C PHE A 275 -20.96 -6.26 -4.57
N PHE A 276 -20.43 -5.68 -3.50
CA PHE A 276 -19.34 -4.70 -3.55
C PHE A 276 -18.13 -5.23 -2.79
N LEU A 277 -17.01 -5.35 -3.50
CA LEU A 277 -15.76 -5.89 -2.96
C LEU A 277 -14.63 -4.88 -3.13
N VAL A 278 -13.98 -4.53 -2.02
CA VAL A 278 -12.73 -3.76 -2.05
C VAL A 278 -11.53 -4.70 -1.87
N LEU A 279 -10.59 -4.64 -2.80
CA LEU A 279 -9.28 -5.27 -2.75
C LEU A 279 -8.23 -4.17 -2.54
N ASP A 280 -7.87 -3.97 -1.27
CA ASP A 280 -6.97 -2.90 -0.86
C ASP A 280 -5.50 -3.36 -0.90
N ASP A 281 -4.63 -2.48 -1.37
CA ASP A 281 -3.18 -2.61 -1.49
C ASP A 281 -2.75 -3.80 -2.36
N MET A 282 -3.31 -3.94 -3.56
CA MET A 282 -2.95 -5.03 -4.46
C MET A 282 -1.52 -4.90 -5.01
N TRP A 283 -0.68 -5.89 -4.67
CA TRP A 283 0.71 -6.04 -5.15
C TRP A 283 0.86 -6.98 -6.34
N ARG A 284 -0.13 -7.85 -6.58
CA ARG A 284 -0.13 -8.88 -7.63
C ARG A 284 -1.54 -9.09 -8.17
N SER A 285 -1.67 -9.26 -9.48
CA SER A 285 -2.95 -9.44 -10.17
C SER A 285 -3.58 -10.83 -9.96
N GLU A 286 -2.77 -11.81 -9.60
CA GLU A 286 -3.09 -13.23 -9.45
C GLU A 286 -4.12 -13.47 -8.35
N ALA A 287 -4.15 -12.59 -7.33
CA ALA A 287 -5.17 -12.61 -6.29
C ALA A 287 -6.57 -12.42 -6.88
N TRP A 288 -6.71 -11.58 -7.90
CA TRP A 288 -7.95 -11.42 -8.63
C TRP A 288 -8.11 -12.52 -9.68
N ILE A 289 -7.17 -12.62 -10.62
CA ILE A 289 -7.30 -13.44 -11.83
C ILE A 289 -7.47 -14.92 -11.49
N ASP A 290 -6.59 -15.47 -10.65
CA ASP A 290 -6.51 -16.92 -10.47
C ASP A 290 -7.37 -17.44 -9.32
N LEU A 291 -7.87 -16.56 -8.45
CA LEU A 291 -8.49 -16.94 -7.18
C LEU A 291 -9.91 -16.44 -7.03
N LEU A 292 -10.15 -15.14 -7.28
CA LEU A 292 -11.43 -14.49 -6.94
C LEU A 292 -12.35 -14.31 -8.15
N SER A 293 -11.81 -14.07 -9.35
CA SER A 293 -12.58 -13.74 -10.55
C SER A 293 -13.62 -14.83 -10.91
N THR A 294 -13.16 -16.07 -11.04
CA THR A 294 -13.99 -17.23 -11.44
C THR A 294 -15.19 -17.47 -10.51
N PRO A 295 -15.03 -17.59 -9.17
CA PRO A 295 -16.19 -17.80 -8.30
C PRO A 295 -17.12 -16.57 -8.25
N LEU A 296 -16.58 -15.34 -8.28
CA LEU A 296 -17.39 -14.12 -8.21
C LEU A 296 -18.18 -13.84 -9.48
N HIS A 297 -17.77 -14.38 -10.63
CA HIS A 297 -18.52 -14.24 -11.89
C HIS A 297 -19.91 -14.90 -11.86
N ALA A 298 -20.18 -15.78 -10.88
CA ALA A 298 -21.51 -16.36 -10.68
C ALA A 298 -22.54 -15.36 -10.10
N ALA A 299 -22.10 -14.22 -9.57
CA ALA A 299 -22.98 -13.17 -9.05
C ALA A 299 -23.91 -12.62 -10.13
N ALA A 300 -25.09 -12.10 -9.75
CA ALA A 300 -25.94 -11.38 -10.70
C ALA A 300 -25.21 -10.11 -11.19
N THR A 301 -24.70 -9.33 -10.25
CA THR A 301 -24.00 -8.06 -10.49
C THR A 301 -22.84 -7.90 -9.50
N GLY A 302 -21.83 -7.13 -9.88
CA GLY A 302 -20.60 -7.03 -9.11
C GLY A 302 -19.89 -5.69 -9.33
N MET A 303 -19.57 -5.03 -8.21
CA MET A 303 -18.71 -3.86 -8.17
C MET A 303 -17.41 -4.22 -7.45
N ILE A 304 -16.27 -3.96 -8.10
CA ILE A 304 -14.95 -4.22 -7.55
C ILE A 304 -14.18 -2.91 -7.47
N LEU A 305 -13.65 -2.58 -6.30
CA LEU A 305 -12.74 -1.47 -6.10
C LEU A 305 -11.36 -2.00 -5.74
N VAL A 306 -10.35 -1.65 -6.52
CA VAL A 306 -8.96 -2.03 -6.27
C VAL A 306 -8.18 -0.80 -5.86
N THR A 307 -7.35 -0.89 -4.84
CA THR A 307 -6.27 0.10 -4.63
C THR A 307 -4.94 -0.53 -4.96
N THR A 308 -4.07 0.18 -5.67
CA THR A 308 -2.74 -0.32 -6.01
C THR A 308 -1.75 0.82 -6.25
N ARG A 309 -0.46 0.52 -6.11
CA ARG A 309 0.63 1.44 -6.47
C ARG A 309 1.04 1.31 -7.94
N ASP A 310 0.64 0.23 -8.61
CA ASP A 310 1.11 -0.12 -9.95
C ASP A 310 -0.05 -0.10 -10.95
N ASP A 311 -0.01 0.85 -11.88
CA ASP A 311 -0.95 0.95 -13.02
C ASP A 311 -1.03 -0.34 -13.84
N THR A 312 0.05 -1.13 -13.88
CA THR A 312 0.09 -2.42 -14.59
C THR A 312 -0.88 -3.42 -13.99
N ILE A 313 -1.01 -3.44 -12.66
CA ILE A 313 -1.95 -4.34 -11.97
C ILE A 313 -3.38 -3.99 -12.35
N ALA A 314 -3.75 -2.70 -12.35
CA ALA A 314 -5.06 -2.24 -12.77
C ALA A 314 -5.35 -2.61 -14.24
N ARG A 315 -4.36 -2.46 -15.13
CA ARG A 315 -4.49 -2.84 -16.54
C ARG A 315 -4.66 -4.35 -16.73
N VAL A 316 -3.91 -5.17 -15.99
CA VAL A 316 -3.96 -6.64 -16.08
C VAL A 316 -5.27 -7.20 -15.52
N ILE A 317 -5.79 -6.60 -14.45
CA ILE A 317 -7.14 -6.90 -13.92
C ILE A 317 -8.25 -6.51 -14.92
N GLY A 318 -7.94 -5.59 -15.84
CA GLY A 318 -8.87 -5.07 -16.83
C GLY A 318 -9.95 -4.21 -16.18
N VAL A 319 -9.55 -3.17 -15.45
CA VAL A 319 -10.49 -2.23 -14.81
C VAL A 319 -11.18 -1.32 -15.82
N ASP A 320 -12.44 -0.98 -15.55
CA ASP A 320 -13.26 -0.11 -16.40
C ASP A 320 -13.00 1.38 -16.15
N HIS A 321 -12.59 1.73 -14.92
CA HIS A 321 -12.22 3.08 -14.55
C HIS A 321 -10.97 3.11 -13.67
N THR A 322 -10.05 4.03 -13.96
CA THR A 322 -8.86 4.28 -13.13
C THR A 322 -8.88 5.71 -12.62
N HIS A 323 -8.97 5.87 -11.30
CA HIS A 323 -8.79 7.13 -10.61
C HIS A 323 -7.36 7.24 -10.07
N ARG A 324 -6.62 8.27 -10.49
CA ARG A 324 -5.26 8.51 -10.00
C ARG A 324 -5.28 9.51 -8.84
N VAL A 325 -4.67 9.12 -7.73
CA VAL A 325 -4.49 9.97 -6.56
C VAL A 325 -3.05 10.48 -6.57
N ASP A 326 -2.91 11.79 -6.73
CA ASP A 326 -1.64 12.49 -6.68
C ASP A 326 -1.40 13.11 -5.30
N LEU A 327 -0.12 13.35 -4.96
CA LEU A 327 0.24 14.09 -3.76
C LEU A 327 -0.43 15.48 -3.78
N MET A 328 -1.00 15.88 -2.65
CA MET A 328 -1.54 17.23 -2.49
C MET A 328 -0.47 18.26 -2.82
N SER A 329 -0.83 19.28 -3.60
CA SER A 329 0.09 20.39 -3.84
C SER A 329 0.39 21.09 -2.50
N ALA A 330 1.64 21.54 -2.32
CA ALA A 330 2.07 22.20 -1.08
C ALA A 330 1.32 23.53 -0.78
N ASN A 331 0.42 23.96 -1.66
CA ASN A 331 -0.33 25.21 -1.56
C ASN A 331 -1.75 25.03 -0.96
N VAL A 332 -2.12 23.82 -0.51
CA VAL A 332 -3.46 23.51 0.03
C VAL A 332 -3.45 23.34 1.56
N GLY A 333 -2.44 23.89 2.23
CA GLY A 333 -2.31 23.90 3.70
C GLY A 333 -2.97 25.10 4.35
#